data_AF-A0A9X2HI31-F1
#
_entry.id   AF-A0A9X2HI31-F1
#
_cell.length_a   1.000
_cell.length_b   1.000
_cell.length_c   1.000
_cell.angle_alpha   90.00
_cell.angle_beta   90.00
_cell.angle_gamma   90.00
#
_symmetry.space_group_name_H-M   'P 1'
#
loop_
_entity.id
_entity.type
_entity.pdbx_description
1 polymer ?
#
loop_
_entity_poly.entity_id
_entity_poly.type
_entity_poly.pdbx_seq_one_letter_code
_entity_poly.pdbx_strand_id
1 'polypeptide(L)'
;MDIGLSNKPVSPDQPWLPIFKVTCRKDAEPHPYIGRVIYTHDPGRALITGKCEDVGSLVMQQLRGVAGRAPYFANGAARDLRELVDFYDVRFSMKLTERDKIDLINFLKVI
;
A
#
# COMPACT_ATOMS: atom_id res chain seq x y z
N MET A 1 -4.01 -0.02 7.11
CA MET A 1 -2.62 0.49 7.08
C MET A 1 -2.25 0.52 5.61
N ASP A 2 -1.69 1.60 5.06
CA ASP A 2 -1.42 1.62 3.60
C ASP A 2 -0.13 0.89 3.27
N ILE A 3 -0.24 -0.11 2.40
CA ILE A 3 0.86 -0.93 1.85
C ILE A 3 0.80 -0.96 0.32
N GLY A 4 0.23 0.10 -0.29
CA GLY A 4 0.10 0.27 -1.73
C GLY A 4 -1.35 0.18 -2.25
N LEU A 5 -2.35 0.53 -1.42
CA LEU A 5 -3.78 0.57 -1.80
C LEU A 5 -4.37 1.98 -1.83
N SER A 6 -3.55 2.99 -1.56
CA SER A 6 -3.97 4.37 -1.55
C SER A 6 -5.05 4.73 -0.52
N ASN A 7 -4.79 4.45 0.76
CA ASN A 7 -5.67 4.90 1.84
C ASN A 7 -5.41 6.37 2.17
N LYS A 8 -6.46 7.18 2.26
CA LYS A 8 -6.35 8.56 2.73
C LYS A 8 -6.13 8.59 4.25
N PRO A 9 -5.37 9.57 4.78
CA PRO A 9 -4.81 10.73 4.07
C PRO A 9 -3.42 10.51 3.45
N VAL A 10 -2.80 9.36 3.64
CA VAL A 10 -1.36 9.16 3.35
C VAL A 10 -1.08 9.05 1.86
N SER A 11 -2.03 8.54 1.07
CA SER A 11 -1.82 8.37 -0.36
C SER A 11 -2.05 9.63 -1.18
N PRO A 12 -1.22 9.90 -2.23
CA PRO A 12 -1.48 10.96 -3.20
C PRO A 12 -2.87 10.84 -3.84
N ASP A 13 -3.45 11.98 -4.22
CA ASP A 13 -4.70 11.98 -4.99
C ASP A 13 -4.48 11.34 -6.35
N GLN A 14 -5.36 10.40 -6.71
CA GLN A 14 -5.42 9.76 -8.01
C GLN A 14 -6.77 10.13 -8.65
N PRO A 15 -6.86 11.26 -9.39
CA PRO A 15 -8.14 11.78 -9.89
C PRO A 15 -8.90 10.82 -10.81
N TRP A 16 -8.18 9.86 -11.42
CA TRP A 16 -8.72 8.86 -12.32
C TRP A 16 -9.26 7.60 -11.61
N LEU A 17 -9.07 7.47 -10.29
CA LEU A 17 -9.62 6.36 -9.51
C LEU A 17 -10.78 6.82 -8.61
N PRO A 18 -11.85 6.02 -8.48
CA PRO A 18 -12.93 6.35 -7.56
C PRO A 18 -12.45 6.33 -6.11
N ILE A 19 -13.03 7.18 -5.27
CA ILE A 19 -12.83 7.13 -3.82
C ILE A 19 -14.08 6.53 -3.19
N PHE A 20 -13.89 5.43 -2.47
CA PHE A 20 -14.93 4.78 -1.69
C PHE A 20 -14.91 5.29 -0.26
N LYS A 21 -16.09 5.60 0.27
CA LYS A 21 -16.30 5.84 1.70
C LYS A 21 -16.81 4.56 2.35
N VAL A 22 -15.94 3.88 3.08
CA VAL A 22 -16.31 2.70 3.89
C VAL A 22 -16.69 3.17 5.28
N THR A 23 -17.90 2.86 5.73
CA THR A 23 -18.39 3.19 7.08
C THR A 23 -18.64 1.92 7.87
N CYS A 24 -17.86 1.74 8.93
CA CYS A 24 -17.97 0.62 9.84
C CYS A 24 -19.22 0.72 10.70
N ARG A 25 -19.90 -0.43 10.88
CA ARG A 25 -20.97 -0.55 11.88
C ARG A 25 -20.45 -0.21 13.26
N LYS A 26 -21.31 0.34 14.13
CA LYS A 26 -20.94 0.78 15.49
C LYS A 26 -20.47 -0.37 16.39
N ASP A 27 -21.02 -1.55 16.19
CA ASP A 27 -20.76 -2.77 16.96
C ASP A 27 -19.59 -3.61 16.43
N ALA A 28 -19.05 -3.28 15.25
CA ALA A 28 -17.84 -3.91 14.73
C ALA A 28 -16.59 -3.30 15.34
N GLU A 29 -15.52 -4.08 15.44
CA GLU A 29 -14.19 -3.58 15.74
C GLU A 29 -13.75 -2.54 14.69
N PRO A 30 -13.26 -1.36 15.09
CA PRO A 30 -12.81 -0.34 14.15
C PRO A 30 -11.48 -0.74 13.48
N HIS A 31 -11.18 -0.14 12.33
CA HIS A 31 -9.89 -0.37 11.69
C HIS A 31 -8.77 0.25 12.56
N PRO A 32 -7.68 -0.50 12.87
CA PRO A 32 -6.72 -0.15 13.92
C PRO A 32 -5.97 1.17 13.71
N TYR A 33 -5.84 1.63 12.47
CA TYR A 33 -5.06 2.84 12.14
C TYR A 33 -5.89 4.01 11.60
N ILE A 34 -7.15 3.77 11.21
CA ILE A 34 -7.95 4.74 10.42
C ILE A 34 -9.35 4.94 11.03
N GLY A 35 -9.74 4.10 11.99
CA GLY A 35 -11.01 4.23 12.70
C GLY A 35 -12.19 3.63 11.92
N ARG A 36 -13.34 4.30 11.95
CA ARG A 36 -14.62 3.76 11.46
C ARG A 36 -15.05 4.30 10.10
N VAL A 37 -14.58 5.47 9.71
CA VAL A 37 -14.90 6.08 8.42
C VAL A 37 -13.61 6.15 7.62
N ILE A 38 -13.53 5.35 6.57
CA ILE A 38 -12.31 5.11 5.82
C ILE A 38 -12.55 5.56 4.38
N TYR A 39 -11.64 6.37 3.86
CA TYR A 39 -11.62 6.77 2.46
C TYR A 39 -10.47 6.05 1.77
N THR A 40 -10.81 5.26 0.76
CA THR A 40 -9.84 4.42 0.05
C THR A 40 -10.23 4.26 -1.41
N HIS A 41 -9.23 4.09 -2.27
CA HIS A 41 -9.46 3.71 -3.66
C HIS A 41 -9.74 2.22 -3.82
N ASP A 42 -9.34 1.38 -2.86
CA ASP A 42 -9.56 -0.06 -2.87
C ASP A 42 -9.77 -0.62 -1.44
N PRO A 43 -10.98 -1.08 -1.09
CA PRO A 43 -11.23 -1.71 0.21
C PRO A 43 -10.48 -3.04 0.43
N GLY A 44 -9.96 -3.67 -0.63
CA GLY A 44 -9.12 -4.86 -0.57
C GLY A 44 -9.83 -6.06 0.05
N ARG A 45 -9.17 -6.73 1.00
CA ARG A 45 -9.65 -7.96 1.66
C ARG A 45 -11.00 -7.79 2.36
N ALA A 46 -11.37 -6.57 2.77
CA ALA A 46 -12.68 -6.31 3.37
C ALA A 46 -13.86 -6.64 2.44
N LEU A 47 -13.67 -6.61 1.11
CA LEU A 47 -14.70 -7.05 0.16
C LEU A 47 -15.00 -8.55 0.26
N ILE A 48 -14.05 -9.33 0.77
CA ILE A 48 -14.16 -10.78 0.93
C ILE A 48 -14.62 -11.11 2.35
N THR A 49 -14.00 -10.51 3.36
CA THR A 49 -14.25 -10.87 4.77
C THR A 49 -15.44 -10.13 5.38
N GLY A 50 -15.81 -8.97 4.81
CA GLY A 50 -16.83 -8.07 5.37
C GLY A 50 -16.39 -7.37 6.66
N LYS A 51 -15.13 -7.52 7.08
CA LYS A 51 -14.63 -6.96 8.34
C LYS A 51 -14.00 -5.59 8.15
N CYS A 52 -14.19 -4.72 9.13
CA CYS A 52 -13.61 -3.38 9.13
C CYS A 52 -12.09 -3.35 9.34
N GLU A 53 -11.55 -4.26 10.14
CA GLU A 53 -10.11 -4.40 10.35
C GLU A 53 -9.35 -4.72 9.04
N ASP A 54 -10.01 -5.38 8.08
CA ASP A 54 -9.41 -5.81 6.81
C ASP A 54 -9.46 -4.72 5.72
N VAL A 55 -10.03 -3.54 5.99
CA VAL A 55 -10.12 -2.47 4.97
C VAL A 55 -8.72 -1.99 4.60
N GLY A 56 -8.42 -2.06 3.30
CA GLY A 56 -7.08 -1.72 2.81
C GLY A 56 -6.01 -2.75 3.19
N SER A 57 -6.41 -3.99 3.47
CA SER A 57 -5.49 -5.11 3.61
C SER A 57 -5.41 -5.91 2.31
N LEU A 58 -4.21 -6.33 1.93
CA LEU A 58 -3.95 -7.21 0.79
C LEU A 58 -2.95 -8.30 1.17
N VAL A 59 -2.88 -9.33 0.32
CA VAL A 59 -1.85 -10.36 0.41
C VAL A 59 -0.51 -9.75 0.01
N MET A 60 0.54 -10.02 0.79
CA MET A 60 1.89 -9.61 0.43
C MET A 60 2.31 -10.27 -0.90
N GLN A 61 2.82 -9.45 -1.82
CA GLN A 61 3.23 -9.91 -3.14
C GLN A 61 4.57 -10.63 -3.06
N GLN A 62 4.74 -11.67 -3.88
CA GLN A 62 6.03 -12.33 -4.03
C GLN A 62 6.99 -11.39 -4.76
N LEU A 63 8.24 -11.32 -4.29
CA LEU A 63 9.26 -10.45 -4.88
C LEU A 63 10.13 -11.18 -5.93
N ARG A 64 9.81 -12.42 -6.28
CA ARG A 64 10.57 -13.17 -7.29
C ARG A 64 10.36 -12.54 -8.67
N GLY A 65 11.45 -12.23 -9.35
CA GLY A 65 11.46 -11.57 -10.66
C GLY A 65 10.88 -10.17 -10.64
N VAL A 66 10.92 -9.46 -9.50
CA VAL A 66 10.19 -8.20 -9.31
C VAL A 66 10.62 -7.11 -10.29
N ALA A 67 11.91 -7.03 -10.65
CA ALA A 67 12.41 -6.00 -11.56
C ALA A 67 11.76 -5.97 -12.94
N GLY A 68 11.20 -7.07 -13.42
CA GLY A 68 10.50 -7.15 -14.71
C GLY A 68 9.02 -6.80 -14.65
N ARG A 69 8.48 -6.35 -13.49
CA ARG A 69 7.03 -6.25 -13.24
C ARG A 69 6.53 -4.85 -12.88
N ALA A 70 7.29 -3.81 -13.23
CA ALA A 70 6.79 -2.45 -13.12
C ALA A 70 5.52 -2.24 -13.99
N PRO A 71 4.59 -1.36 -13.60
CA PRO A 71 4.58 -0.57 -12.37
C PRO A 71 4.17 -1.40 -11.13
N TYR A 72 4.61 -0.97 -9.96
CA TYR A 72 4.44 -1.65 -8.68
C TYR A 72 3.24 -1.14 -7.86
N PHE A 73 2.91 -1.90 -6.82
CA PHE A 73 1.68 -1.79 -6.00
C PHE A 73 0.40 -2.19 -6.74
N ALA A 74 -0.66 -2.50 -5.99
CA ALA A 74 -1.90 -3.02 -6.57
C ALA A 74 -2.59 -2.02 -7.50
N ASN A 75 -2.35 -0.72 -7.29
CA ASN A 75 -2.85 0.37 -8.12
C ASN A 75 -1.82 0.90 -9.15
N GLY A 76 -0.63 0.30 -9.23
CA GLY A 76 0.42 0.75 -10.15
C GLY A 76 1.05 2.11 -9.81
N ALA A 77 0.98 2.57 -8.55
CA ALA A 77 1.42 3.92 -8.18
C ALA A 77 2.94 4.15 -8.25
N ALA A 78 3.76 3.10 -8.13
CA ALA A 78 5.22 3.23 -8.24
C ALA A 78 5.70 2.77 -9.62
N ARG A 79 6.33 3.67 -10.36
CA ARG A 79 6.77 3.46 -11.75
C ARG A 79 8.03 2.60 -11.85
N ASP A 80 8.88 2.65 -10.83
CA ASP A 80 10.16 1.95 -10.79
C ASP A 80 10.51 1.45 -9.38
N LEU A 81 11.61 0.69 -9.29
CA LEU A 81 12.07 0.13 -8.02
C LEU A 81 12.51 1.20 -7.02
N ARG A 82 12.91 2.38 -7.50
CA ARG A 82 13.33 3.47 -6.64
C ARG A 82 12.14 4.03 -5.88
N GLU A 83 11.05 4.31 -6.60
CA GLU A 83 9.79 4.76 -5.98
C GLU A 83 9.22 3.71 -5.00
N LEU A 84 9.34 2.41 -5.33
CA LEU A 84 8.95 1.33 -4.41
C LEU A 84 9.76 1.36 -3.11
N VAL A 85 11.09 1.48 -3.21
CA VAL A 85 11.97 1.51 -2.04
C VAL A 85 11.75 2.77 -1.21
N ASP A 86 11.63 3.93 -1.85
CA ASP A 86 11.37 5.20 -1.17
C ASP A 86 10.03 5.18 -0.43
N PHE A 87 8.99 4.57 -1.02
CA PHE A 87 7.70 4.39 -0.35
C PHE A 87 7.85 3.60 0.95
N TYR A 88 8.54 2.46 0.94
CA TYR A 88 8.70 1.64 2.13
C TYR A 88 9.63 2.25 3.17
N ASP A 89 10.67 2.98 2.75
CA ASP A 89 11.56 3.71 3.65
C ASP A 89 10.78 4.74 4.49
N VAL A 90 9.92 5.55 3.84
CA VAL A 90 9.04 6.50 4.54
C VAL A 90 8.01 5.76 5.39
N ARG A 91 7.36 4.74 4.82
CA ARG A 91 6.26 4.01 5.47
C ARG A 91 6.68 3.35 6.78
N PHE A 92 7.87 2.75 6.79
CA PHE A 92 8.40 2.04 7.96
C PHE A 92 9.44 2.85 8.73
N SER A 93 9.68 4.12 8.34
CA SER A 93 10.70 4.98 8.95
C SER A 93 12.06 4.28 9.02
N MET A 94 12.47 3.63 7.92
CA MET A 94 13.68 2.80 7.89
C MET A 94 14.97 3.64 7.96
N LYS A 95 14.91 4.90 7.53
CA LYS A 95 16.02 5.86 7.53
C LYS A 95 17.19 5.36 6.67
N LEU A 96 16.88 4.78 5.51
CA LEU A 96 17.88 4.28 4.58
C LEU A 96 18.72 5.42 4.02
N THR A 97 20.03 5.22 3.95
CA THR A 97 20.91 6.13 3.21
C THR A 97 20.71 5.94 1.70
N GLU A 98 21.16 6.89 0.89
CA GLU A 98 21.13 6.73 -0.57
C GLU A 98 21.87 5.47 -1.05
N ARG A 99 22.94 5.10 -0.35
CA ARG A 99 23.69 3.87 -0.65
C ARG A 99 22.86 2.63 -0.36
N ASP A 100 22.21 2.56 0.80
CA ASP A 100 21.35 1.43 1.17
C ASP A 100 20.21 1.25 0.17
N LYS A 101 19.65 2.35 -0.32
CA LYS A 101 18.59 2.33 -1.35
C LYS A 101 19.10 1.74 -2.65
N ILE A 102 20.27 2.17 -3.12
CA ILE A 102 20.89 1.65 -4.35
C ILE A 102 21.19 0.15 -4.21
N ASP A 103 21.78 -0.26 -3.08
CA ASP A 103 22.13 -1.65 -2.83
C ASP A 103 20.89 -2.54 -2.75
N LEU A 104 19.82 -2.08 -2.09
CA LEU A 104 18.53 -2.76 -2.06
C LEU A 104 17.90 -2.87 -3.46
N ILE A 105 17.92 -1.80 -4.25
CA ILE A 105 17.44 -1.84 -5.65
C ILE A 105 18.23 -2.88 -6.47
N ASN A 106 19.55 -2.93 -6.31
CA ASN A 106 20.40 -3.89 -7.01
C ASN A 106 20.09 -5.34 -6.58
N PHE A 107 19.83 -5.57 -5.30
CA PHE A 107 19.35 -6.87 -4.82
C PHE A 107 17.99 -7.23 -5.43
N LEU A 108 17.02 -6.30 -5.43
CA LEU A 108 15.70 -6.52 -6.03
C LEU A 108 15.75 -6.81 -7.54
N LYS A 109 16.80 -6.37 -8.24
CA LYS A 109 17.01 -6.65 -9.66
C LYS A 109 17.38 -8.10 -9.97
N VAL A 110 17.85 -8.86 -9.00
CA VAL A 110 18.40 -10.21 -9.22
C VAL A 110 17.63 -11.33 -8.53
N ILE A 111 16.54 -11.01 -7.81
CA ILE A 111 15.64 -11.99 -7.18
C ILE A 111 14.40 -12.25 -8.02
#